data_AF-A0A0J9SJR3-F1
#
_entry.id   AF-A0A0J9SJR3-F1
#
_cell.length_a   1.000
_cell.length_b   1.000
_cell.length_c   1.000
_cell.angle_alpha   90.00
_cell.angle_beta   90.00
_cell.angle_gamma   90.00
#
_symmetry.space_group_name_H-M   'P 1'
#
loop_
_entity.id
_entity.type
_entity.pdbx_description
1 polymer ?
#
loop_
_entity_poly.entity_id
_entity_poly.type
_entity_poly.pdbx_seq_one_letter_code
_entity_poly.pdbx_strand_id
1 'polypeptide(L)'
;MSHWLYDKVVSITQGTNLFINFYAVLSMYSGNKKENFKNCTLKDFKVDKEAFHKKHILYEFLESYDDMKKKIESQIELYTPLYCKHVKENFRFYNDVKDQCTSEASCGYFNELNDFKGKFSQKGELNYIYEKCKYKETTCNNGSYAEDDVPCLRAKGNPFILPLLGNDPDDIVNILLNVAIISVPIMAIFLILFKFTPFGGKLNRINAKGRKSGSKKKEENIEDYMNNYAAYVDNVMKNRVNLTYHAS
;
A
#
# COMPACT_ATOMS: atom_id res chain seq x y z
N MET A 1 14.32 -25.72 7.69
CA MET A 1 14.04 -26.97 6.92
C MET A 1 13.25 -28.01 7.73
N SER A 2 13.63 -28.34 8.97
CA SER A 2 12.90 -29.34 9.78
C SER A 2 11.41 -29.03 9.95
N HIS A 3 11.07 -27.78 10.28
CA HIS A 3 9.67 -27.34 10.43
C HIS A 3 8.86 -27.55 9.14
N TRP A 4 9.44 -27.19 7.99
CA TRP A 4 8.79 -27.30 6.68
C TRP A 4 8.58 -28.75 6.28
N LEU A 5 9.56 -29.62 6.55
CA LEU A 5 9.42 -31.05 6.32
C LEU A 5 8.33 -31.64 7.22
N TYR A 6 8.33 -31.29 8.50
CA TYR A 6 7.34 -31.81 9.44
C TYR A 6 5.93 -31.35 9.09
N ASP A 7 5.75 -30.08 8.70
CA ASP A 7 4.46 -29.56 8.21
C ASP A 7 3.93 -30.39 7.05
N LYS A 8 4.76 -30.62 6.03
CA LYS A 8 4.39 -31.45 4.87
C LYS A 8 4.08 -32.90 5.25
N VAL A 9 4.86 -33.50 6.14
CA VAL A 9 4.63 -34.89 6.56
C VAL A 9 3.33 -35.00 7.35
N VAL A 10 3.08 -34.09 8.31
CA VAL A 10 1.86 -34.08 9.11
C VAL A 10 0.62 -33.76 8.27
N SER A 11 0.74 -32.88 7.26
CA SER A 11 -0.36 -32.59 6.34
C SER A 11 -0.74 -33.81 5.51
N ILE A 12 0.25 -34.54 4.97
CA ILE A 12 0.03 -35.74 4.15
C ILE A 12 -0.53 -36.90 4.98
N THR A 13 0.04 -37.11 6.17
CA THR A 13 -0.37 -38.19 7.07
C THR A 13 -1.64 -37.86 7.85
N GLN A 14 -2.19 -36.66 7.69
CA GLN A 14 -3.37 -36.15 8.40
C GLN A 14 -3.24 -36.25 9.92
N GLY A 15 -2.01 -36.18 10.45
CA GLY A 15 -1.74 -36.32 11.89
C GLY A 15 -1.88 -37.75 12.44
N THR A 16 -1.99 -38.77 11.56
CA THR A 16 -1.91 -40.18 11.98
C THR A 16 -0.50 -40.56 12.42
N ASN A 17 -0.35 -41.61 13.22
CA ASN A 17 0.96 -42.13 13.66
C ASN A 17 1.90 -42.55 12.50
N LEU A 18 1.46 -42.49 11.24
CA LEU A 18 2.29 -42.74 10.06
C LEU A 18 3.48 -41.78 9.95
N PHE A 19 3.41 -40.55 10.48
CA PHE A 19 4.56 -39.64 10.48
C PHE A 19 5.74 -40.20 11.29
N ILE A 20 5.48 -40.94 12.38
CA ILE A 20 6.51 -41.56 13.21
C ILE A 20 7.31 -42.57 12.37
N ASN A 21 6.62 -43.40 11.58
CA ASN A 21 7.25 -44.36 10.68
C ASN A 21 8.08 -43.66 9.60
N PHE A 22 7.60 -42.55 9.06
CA PHE A 22 8.37 -41.74 8.10
C PHE A 22 9.69 -41.25 8.72
N TYR A 23 9.64 -40.67 9.91
CA TYR A 23 10.84 -40.16 10.58
C TYR A 23 11.80 -41.29 11.02
N ALA A 24 11.29 -42.46 11.39
CA ALA A 24 12.12 -43.63 11.68
C ALA A 24 12.91 -44.08 10.43
N VAL A 25 12.23 -44.25 9.30
CA VAL A 25 12.87 -44.63 8.02
C VAL A 25 13.85 -43.56 7.56
N LEU A 26 13.46 -42.29 7.65
CA LEU A 26 14.31 -41.16 7.28
C LEU A 26 15.57 -41.08 8.16
N SER A 27 15.46 -41.34 9.46
CA SER A 27 16.60 -41.41 10.37
C SER A 27 17.56 -42.55 10.00
N MET A 28 17.05 -43.73 9.63
CA MET A 28 17.89 -44.85 9.18
C MET A 28 18.62 -44.50 7.88
N TYR A 29 17.91 -43.94 6.90
CA TYR A 29 18.48 -43.58 5.62
C TYR A 29 19.52 -42.46 5.73
N SER A 30 19.22 -41.41 6.50
CA SER A 30 20.14 -40.29 6.72
C SER A 30 21.37 -40.71 7.53
N GLY A 31 21.23 -41.62 8.51
CA GLY A 31 22.36 -42.20 9.23
C GLY A 31 23.34 -42.92 8.30
N ASN A 32 22.82 -43.69 7.33
CA ASN A 32 23.63 -44.40 6.33
C ASN A 32 24.30 -43.46 5.30
N LYS A 33 23.75 -42.25 5.09
CA LYS A 33 24.26 -41.25 4.14
C LYS A 33 24.66 -39.95 4.83
N LYS A 34 25.30 -40.04 5.99
CA LYS A 34 25.57 -38.91 6.90
C LYS A 34 26.21 -37.71 6.20
N GLU A 35 27.16 -37.93 5.28
CA GLU A 35 27.80 -36.91 4.43
C GLU A 35 26.78 -36.00 3.71
N ASN A 36 25.73 -36.59 3.13
CA ASN A 36 24.74 -35.87 2.33
C ASN A 36 23.74 -35.09 3.19
N PHE A 37 23.66 -35.38 4.49
CA PHE A 37 22.71 -34.78 5.42
C PHE A 37 23.39 -33.95 6.52
N LYS A 38 24.70 -33.68 6.41
CA LYS A 38 25.48 -32.95 7.43
C LYS A 38 24.87 -31.58 7.82
N ASN A 39 24.26 -30.88 6.86
CA ASN A 39 23.66 -29.56 7.07
C ASN A 39 22.13 -29.63 7.26
N CYS A 40 21.56 -30.84 7.33
CA CYS A 40 20.13 -31.06 7.41
C CYS A 40 19.77 -31.51 8.82
N THR A 41 19.05 -30.67 9.57
CA THR A 41 18.41 -31.15 10.80
C THR A 41 17.10 -31.84 10.41
N LEU A 42 16.96 -33.12 10.76
CA LEU A 42 15.74 -33.91 10.50
C LEU A 42 15.08 -34.18 11.86
N LYS A 43 14.34 -33.17 12.35
CA LYS A 43 13.70 -33.21 13.66
C LYS A 43 12.27 -33.72 13.53
N ASP A 44 11.98 -34.82 14.23
CA ASP A 44 10.62 -35.19 14.61
C ASP A 44 10.26 -34.36 15.85
N PHE A 45 9.28 -33.46 15.71
CA PHE A 45 8.87 -32.58 16.80
C PHE A 45 8.02 -33.31 17.83
N LYS A 46 7.41 -34.45 17.49
CA LYS A 46 6.51 -35.23 18.36
C LYS A 46 5.36 -34.40 18.94
N VAL A 47 4.87 -33.45 18.13
CA VAL A 47 3.73 -32.59 18.47
C VAL A 47 2.55 -32.96 17.59
N ASP A 48 1.35 -32.94 18.15
CA ASP A 48 0.13 -33.16 17.35
C ASP A 48 -0.04 -32.08 16.27
N LYS A 49 -0.92 -32.35 15.31
CA LYS A 49 -1.11 -31.49 14.13
C LYS A 49 -1.53 -30.07 14.50
N GLU A 50 -2.40 -29.88 15.48
CA GLU A 50 -2.92 -28.56 15.82
C GLU A 50 -1.85 -27.73 16.53
N ALA A 51 -1.21 -28.30 17.56
CA ALA A 51 -0.13 -27.61 18.26
C ALA A 51 1.08 -27.36 17.34
N PHE A 52 1.39 -28.27 16.42
CA PHE A 52 2.43 -28.05 15.43
C PHE A 52 2.05 -26.96 14.44
N HIS A 53 0.80 -26.87 14.00
CA HIS A 53 0.37 -25.78 13.12
C HIS A 53 0.59 -24.41 13.77
N LYS A 54 0.26 -24.28 15.06
CA LYS A 54 0.53 -23.06 15.84
C LYS A 54 2.03 -22.78 15.94
N LYS A 55 2.84 -23.82 16.20
CA LYS A 55 4.31 -23.75 16.19
C LYS A 55 4.86 -23.23 14.85
N HIS A 56 4.35 -23.78 13.75
CA HIS A 56 4.83 -23.49 12.41
C HIS A 56 4.58 -22.03 12.03
N ILE A 57 3.38 -21.49 12.32
CA ILE A 57 3.06 -20.08 12.05
C ILE A 57 4.03 -19.14 12.77
N LEU A 58 4.25 -19.34 14.07
CA LEU A 58 5.18 -18.51 14.85
C LEU A 58 6.61 -18.61 14.33
N TYR A 59 7.09 -19.84 14.09
CA TYR A 59 8.42 -20.10 13.58
C TYR A 59 8.66 -19.47 12.21
N GLU A 60 7.74 -19.66 11.27
CA GLU A 60 7.86 -19.15 9.90
C GLU A 60 7.92 -17.61 9.88
N PHE A 61 7.10 -16.97 10.70
CA PHE A 61 7.15 -15.51 10.84
C PHE A 61 8.48 -15.04 11.42
N LEU A 62 8.96 -15.67 12.50
CA LEU A 62 10.22 -15.31 13.16
C LEU A 62 11.43 -15.41 12.21
N GLU A 63 11.51 -16.49 11.45
CA GLU A 63 12.57 -16.75 10.48
C GLU A 63 12.53 -15.79 9.29
N SER A 64 11.34 -15.48 8.79
CA SER A 64 11.19 -14.61 7.61
C SER A 64 11.21 -13.12 7.94
N TYR A 65 11.03 -12.74 9.21
CA TYR A 65 10.83 -11.36 9.62
C TYR A 65 11.96 -10.42 9.21
N ASP A 66 13.22 -10.81 9.39
CA ASP A 66 14.35 -9.90 9.09
C ASP A 66 14.47 -9.61 7.60
N ASP A 67 14.09 -10.57 6.75
CA ASP A 67 14.04 -10.36 5.31
C ASP A 67 12.82 -9.54 4.88
N MET A 68 11.66 -9.75 5.52
CA MET A 68 10.50 -8.87 5.34
C MET A 68 10.82 -7.43 5.77
N LYS A 69 11.53 -7.27 6.89
CA LYS A 69 11.96 -5.98 7.42
C LYS A 69 12.82 -5.22 6.40
N LYS A 70 13.85 -5.86 5.84
CA LYS A 70 14.68 -5.27 4.77
C LYS A 70 13.86 -4.83 3.55
N LYS A 71 12.83 -5.60 3.19
CA LYS A 71 11.93 -5.26 2.06
C LYS A 71 10.98 -4.10 2.38
N ILE A 72 10.57 -3.95 3.64
CA ILE A 72 9.85 -2.76 4.12
C ILE A 72 10.80 -1.55 4.11
N GLU A 73 12.07 -1.73 4.47
CA GLU A 73 13.08 -0.66 4.48
C GLU A 73 13.44 -0.16 3.09
N SER A 74 13.48 -1.04 2.08
CA SER A 74 13.92 -0.70 0.72
C SER A 74 12.96 0.22 -0.06
N GLN A 75 11.89 0.71 0.57
CA GLN A 75 10.94 1.69 0.03
C GLN A 75 10.31 1.30 -1.32
N ILE A 76 10.28 0.01 -1.66
CA ILE A 76 9.38 -0.47 -2.71
C ILE A 76 7.97 -0.39 -2.11
N GLU A 77 7.33 0.77 -2.27
CA GLU A 77 6.02 1.11 -1.70
C GLU A 77 4.96 0.04 -2.01
N LEU A 78 5.14 -0.70 -3.10
CA LEU A 78 4.23 -1.73 -3.59
C LEU A 78 4.11 -2.94 -2.65
N TYR A 79 5.17 -3.33 -1.94
CA TYR A 79 5.16 -4.53 -1.07
C TYR A 79 5.04 -4.22 0.41
N THR A 80 5.30 -2.97 0.81
CA THR A 80 5.23 -2.56 2.22
C THR A 80 3.85 -2.85 2.85
N PRO A 81 2.71 -2.54 2.19
CA PRO A 81 1.39 -2.86 2.74
C PRO A 81 1.19 -4.36 2.98
N LEU A 82 1.65 -5.22 2.06
CA LEU A 82 1.51 -6.66 2.16
C LEU A 82 2.31 -7.24 3.33
N TYR A 83 3.56 -6.82 3.49
CA TYR A 83 4.38 -7.26 4.62
C TYR A 83 3.84 -6.72 5.95
N CYS A 84 3.38 -5.47 5.99
CA CYS A 84 2.77 -4.90 7.18
C CYS A 84 1.46 -5.61 7.57
N LYS A 85 0.62 -5.99 6.60
CA LYS A 85 -0.56 -6.85 6.84
C LYS A 85 -0.13 -8.16 7.50
N HIS A 86 0.89 -8.82 6.96
CA HIS A 86 1.40 -10.07 7.50
C HIS A 86 1.95 -9.92 8.94
N VAL A 87 2.66 -8.82 9.23
CA VAL A 87 3.11 -8.48 10.60
C VAL A 87 1.91 -8.35 11.55
N LYS A 88 0.87 -7.59 11.16
CA LYS A 88 -0.33 -7.40 11.98
C LYS A 88 -1.07 -8.70 12.26
N GLU A 89 -1.19 -9.58 11.26
CA GLU A 89 -1.85 -10.88 11.41
C GLU A 89 -1.10 -11.79 12.37
N ASN A 90 0.24 -11.82 12.31
CA ASN A 90 1.05 -12.61 13.24
C ASN A 90 1.04 -12.05 14.67
N PHE A 91 1.02 -10.73 14.85
CA PHE A 91 0.85 -10.11 16.17
C PHE A 91 -0.51 -10.46 16.78
N ARG A 92 -1.58 -10.50 15.96
CA ARG A 92 -2.88 -10.98 16.39
C ARG A 92 -2.84 -12.46 16.75
N PHE A 93 -2.24 -13.29 15.89
CA PHE A 93 -2.13 -14.73 16.12
C PHE A 93 -1.41 -15.05 17.43
N TYR A 94 -0.28 -14.41 17.71
CA TYR A 94 0.43 -14.53 19.00
C TYR A 94 -0.51 -14.25 20.17
N ASN A 95 -1.24 -13.14 20.12
CA ASN A 95 -2.17 -12.75 21.18
C ASN A 95 -3.37 -13.70 21.33
N ASP A 96 -3.80 -14.35 20.26
CA ASP A 96 -4.91 -15.32 20.29
C ASP A 96 -4.50 -16.66 20.93
N VAL A 97 -3.21 -17.05 20.86
CA VAL A 97 -2.73 -18.37 21.31
C VAL A 97 -1.84 -18.37 22.55
N LYS A 98 -1.30 -17.21 22.98
CA LYS A 98 -0.35 -17.11 24.09
C LYS A 98 -0.90 -17.63 25.42
N ASP A 99 -2.17 -17.32 25.72
CA ASP A 99 -2.79 -17.71 27.01
C ASP A 99 -3.11 -19.20 27.07
N GLN A 100 -3.16 -19.88 25.93
CA GLN A 100 -3.37 -21.33 25.83
C GLN A 100 -2.08 -22.12 26.13
N CYS A 101 -0.93 -21.45 26.18
CA CYS A 101 0.38 -22.08 26.15
C CYS A 101 1.34 -21.36 27.12
N THR A 102 1.22 -21.70 28.40
CA THR A 102 1.92 -21.01 29.51
C THR A 102 3.23 -21.67 29.93
N SER A 103 3.52 -22.88 29.44
CA SER A 103 4.77 -23.62 29.70
C SER A 103 5.06 -24.66 28.62
N GLU A 104 6.31 -25.10 28.49
CA GLU A 104 6.69 -26.21 27.58
C GLU A 104 5.89 -27.50 27.85
N ALA A 105 5.52 -27.75 29.10
CA ALA A 105 4.72 -28.91 29.46
C ALA A 105 3.26 -28.81 28.99
N SER A 106 2.74 -27.60 28.79
CA SER A 106 1.35 -27.36 28.38
C SER A 106 1.11 -27.45 26.87
N CYS A 107 2.16 -27.26 26.05
CA CYS A 107 2.01 -27.05 24.61
C CYS A 107 3.34 -27.20 23.85
N GLY A 108 3.26 -27.65 22.58
CA GLY A 108 4.43 -27.87 21.72
C GLY A 108 5.08 -26.63 21.09
N TYR A 109 4.60 -25.42 21.41
CA TYR A 109 4.99 -24.15 20.75
C TYR A 109 5.39 -23.03 21.73
N PHE A 110 5.66 -23.37 22.99
CA PHE A 110 6.02 -22.40 24.03
C PHE A 110 7.30 -21.62 23.72
N ASN A 111 8.30 -22.28 23.14
CA ASN A 111 9.58 -21.64 22.85
C ASN A 111 9.45 -20.60 21.74
N GLU A 112 8.67 -20.90 20.71
CA GLU A 112 8.37 -19.94 19.64
C GLU A 112 7.59 -18.73 20.17
N LEU A 113 6.69 -18.91 21.15
CA LEU A 113 6.04 -17.78 21.82
C LEU A 113 7.02 -16.90 22.58
N ASN A 114 7.95 -17.51 23.33
CA ASN A 114 8.96 -16.76 24.07
C ASN A 114 9.92 -16.01 23.13
N ASP A 115 10.33 -16.64 22.04
CA ASP A 115 11.16 -16.00 21.02
C ASP A 115 10.40 -14.83 20.35
N PHE A 116 9.11 -15.02 20.08
CA PHE A 116 8.22 -13.97 19.58
C PHE A 116 8.12 -12.80 20.56
N LYS A 117 7.80 -13.05 21.83
CA LYS A 117 7.75 -12.01 22.87
C LYS A 117 9.11 -11.31 23.00
N GLY A 118 10.18 -12.09 23.07
CA GLY A 118 11.55 -11.59 23.22
C GLY A 118 11.99 -10.66 22.10
N LYS A 119 11.53 -10.90 20.86
CA LYS A 119 11.82 -10.04 19.70
C LYS A 119 10.89 -8.83 19.63
N PHE A 120 9.59 -9.05 19.80
CA PHE A 120 8.55 -8.05 19.49
C PHE A 120 8.03 -7.26 20.68
N SER A 121 8.45 -7.56 21.91
CA SER A 121 8.30 -6.65 23.06
C SER A 121 9.41 -5.59 23.11
N GLN A 122 10.45 -5.71 22.28
CA GLN A 122 11.54 -4.74 22.28
C GLN A 122 11.07 -3.40 21.69
N LYS A 123 11.27 -2.32 22.45
CA LYS A 123 10.87 -0.96 22.06
C LYS A 123 11.41 -0.54 20.69
N GLY A 124 12.64 -0.94 20.35
CA GLY A 124 13.24 -0.64 19.05
C GLY A 124 12.47 -1.28 17.88
N GLU A 125 12.10 -2.55 18.02
CA GLU A 125 11.39 -3.30 16.99
C GLU A 125 9.93 -2.83 16.85
N LEU A 126 9.27 -2.57 17.97
CA LEU A 126 7.91 -2.01 17.97
C LEU A 126 7.85 -0.63 17.32
N ASN A 127 8.78 0.27 17.67
CA ASN A 127 8.85 1.60 17.08
C ASN A 127 9.04 1.53 15.56
N TYR A 128 9.92 0.64 15.10
CA TYR A 128 10.12 0.40 13.67
C TYR A 128 8.80 0.02 12.98
N ILE A 129 8.07 -0.97 13.52
CA ILE A 129 6.79 -1.42 12.98
C ILE A 129 5.77 -0.26 12.98
N TYR A 130 5.67 0.49 14.08
CA TYR A 130 4.73 1.62 14.17
C TYR A 130 4.99 2.72 13.16
N GLU A 131 6.24 3.02 12.88
CA GLU A 131 6.64 4.08 11.96
C GLU A 131 6.51 3.67 10.50
N LYS A 132 7.00 2.46 10.16
CA LYS A 132 7.03 1.97 8.78
C LYS A 132 5.68 1.46 8.32
N CYS A 133 4.99 0.69 9.16
CA CYS A 133 3.66 0.16 8.84
C CYS A 133 2.52 1.14 9.16
N LYS A 134 2.84 2.34 9.68
CA LYS A 134 1.84 3.33 10.09
C LYS A 134 0.84 2.72 11.08
N TYR A 135 1.34 1.94 12.04
CA TYR A 135 0.52 1.28 13.06
C TYR A 135 0.65 1.96 14.42
N LYS A 136 -0.34 1.71 15.28
CA LYS A 136 -0.33 2.01 16.71
C LYS A 136 -0.79 0.78 17.48
N GLU A 137 -0.43 0.71 18.75
CA GLU A 137 -0.97 -0.28 19.67
C GLU A 137 -2.49 -0.13 19.84
N THR A 138 -3.14 -1.26 20.13
CA THR A 138 -4.56 -1.36 20.46
C THR A 138 -4.77 -2.55 21.40
N THR A 139 -5.90 -2.56 22.09
CA THR A 139 -6.34 -3.71 22.88
C THR A 139 -6.63 -4.91 21.97
N CYS A 140 -6.31 -6.12 22.45
CA CYS A 140 -6.66 -7.38 21.80
C CYS A 140 -8.07 -7.81 22.24
N ASN A 141 -8.73 -8.67 21.47
CA ASN A 141 -10.10 -9.11 21.76
C ASN A 141 -10.25 -9.85 23.11
N ASN A 142 -9.15 -10.44 23.62
CA ASN A 142 -9.16 -11.26 24.84
C ASN A 142 -8.54 -10.56 26.08
N GLY A 143 -8.28 -9.24 26.03
CA GLY A 143 -7.78 -8.51 27.20
C GLY A 143 -6.86 -7.32 26.87
N SER A 144 -6.49 -6.58 27.92
CA SER A 144 -5.40 -5.59 27.87
C SER A 144 -4.05 -6.32 27.82
N TYR A 145 -3.12 -5.82 27.02
CA TYR A 145 -1.73 -6.28 27.08
C TYR A 145 -1.05 -5.75 28.34
N ALA A 146 -0.12 -6.53 28.91
CA ALA A 146 0.80 -6.02 29.92
C ALA A 146 1.82 -5.10 29.25
N GLU A 147 2.36 -4.12 29.98
CA GLU A 147 3.28 -3.11 29.44
C GLU A 147 4.59 -3.71 28.87
N ASP A 148 4.93 -4.94 29.25
CA ASP A 148 6.09 -5.72 28.79
C ASP A 148 5.76 -6.78 27.71
N ASP A 149 4.52 -6.81 27.22
CA ASP A 149 4.04 -7.81 26.27
C ASP A 149 3.81 -7.25 24.86
N VAL A 150 3.61 -8.15 23.89
CA VAL A 150 3.39 -7.80 22.50
C VAL A 150 1.95 -7.26 22.31
N PRO A 151 1.77 -6.01 21.86
CA PRO A 151 0.45 -5.42 21.69
C PRO A 151 -0.25 -5.90 20.42
N CYS A 152 -1.57 -5.74 20.33
CA CYS A 152 -2.25 -5.82 19.04
C CYS A 152 -2.02 -4.54 18.23
N LEU A 153 -2.06 -4.65 16.89
CA LEU A 153 -1.77 -3.54 15.98
C LEU A 153 -3.02 -3.01 15.28
N ARG A 154 -3.16 -1.67 15.23
CA ARG A 154 -4.20 -0.96 14.47
C ARG A 154 -3.56 0.09 13.57
N ALA A 155 -4.08 0.26 12.36
CA ALA A 155 -3.58 1.29 11.46
C ALA A 155 -3.86 2.70 11.99
N LYS A 156 -2.88 3.60 11.82
CA LYS A 156 -2.98 5.04 12.03
C LYS A 156 -3.62 5.66 10.78
N GLY A 157 -4.64 6.49 10.97
CA GLY A 157 -5.26 7.24 9.89
C GLY A 157 -6.78 7.07 9.79
N ASN A 158 -7.35 7.68 8.77
CA ASN A 158 -8.80 7.76 8.54
C ASN A 158 -9.36 6.38 8.11
N PRO A 159 -10.53 5.92 8.63
CA PRO A 159 -11.23 4.69 8.21
C PRO A 159 -11.35 4.46 6.70
N PHE A 160 -11.25 5.50 5.87
CA PHE A 160 -11.29 5.38 4.41
C PHE A 160 -9.99 4.85 3.77
N ILE A 161 -8.81 5.01 4.40
CA ILE A 161 -7.52 4.52 3.87
C ILE A 161 -7.13 3.17 4.49
N LEU A 162 -7.74 2.83 5.63
CA LEU A 162 -7.60 1.54 6.34
C LEU A 162 -7.80 0.29 5.46
N PRO A 163 -8.74 0.27 4.49
CA PRO A 163 -8.89 -0.87 3.58
C PRO A 163 -7.70 -1.04 2.62
N LEU A 164 -7.12 0.06 2.12
CA LEU A 164 -5.97 0.01 1.20
C LEU A 164 -4.68 -0.52 1.86
N LEU A 165 -4.56 -0.37 3.18
CA LEU A 165 -3.39 -0.79 3.96
C LEU A 165 -3.51 -2.19 4.57
N GLY A 166 -4.63 -2.88 4.36
CA GLY A 166 -4.93 -4.15 5.03
C GLY A 166 -5.62 -5.22 4.18
N ASN A 167 -5.89 -4.96 2.91
CA ASN A 167 -6.70 -5.85 2.08
C ASN A 167 -5.89 -6.68 1.09
N ASP A 168 -6.41 -7.87 0.78
CA ASP A 168 -5.93 -8.69 -0.34
C ASP A 168 -5.98 -7.92 -1.66
N PRO A 169 -5.14 -8.27 -2.66
CA PRO A 169 -5.22 -7.66 -4.00
C PRO A 169 -6.64 -7.71 -4.58
N ASP A 170 -7.38 -8.78 -4.31
CA ASP A 170 -8.75 -8.99 -4.77
C ASP A 170 -9.75 -8.03 -4.11
N ASP A 171 -9.52 -7.69 -2.83
CA ASP A 171 -10.32 -6.71 -2.10
C ASP A 171 -10.01 -5.27 -2.54
N ILE A 172 -8.76 -4.97 -2.90
CA ILE A 172 -8.37 -3.69 -3.49
C ILE A 172 -9.06 -3.50 -4.85
N VAL A 173 -9.07 -4.55 -5.68
CA VAL A 173 -9.80 -4.55 -6.96
C VAL A 173 -11.28 -4.34 -6.72
N ASN A 174 -11.91 -5.04 -5.77
CA ASN A 174 -13.33 -4.85 -5.44
C ASN A 174 -13.64 -3.44 -4.92
N ILE A 175 -12.77 -2.83 -4.13
CA ILE A 175 -12.96 -1.46 -3.65
C ILE A 175 -12.84 -0.46 -4.81
N LEU A 176 -11.82 -0.59 -5.66
CA LEU A 176 -11.68 0.25 -6.86
C LEU A 176 -12.89 0.07 -7.80
N LEU A 177 -13.38 -1.16 -7.97
CA LEU A 177 -14.56 -1.46 -8.75
C LEU A 177 -15.80 -0.80 -8.16
N ASN A 178 -16.00 -0.88 -6.84
CA ASN A 178 -17.14 -0.27 -6.16
C ASN A 178 -17.10 1.26 -6.21
N VAL A 179 -15.92 1.88 -6.06
CA VAL A 179 -15.74 3.33 -6.23
C VAL A 179 -16.00 3.75 -7.67
N ALA A 180 -15.53 2.97 -8.65
CA ALA A 180 -15.84 3.20 -10.07
C ALA A 180 -17.35 3.10 -10.34
N ILE A 181 -18.02 2.07 -9.83
CA ILE A 181 -19.47 1.86 -9.96
C ILE A 181 -20.27 3.01 -9.35
N ILE A 182 -19.83 3.58 -8.21
CA ILE A 182 -20.51 4.70 -7.55
C ILE A 182 -20.21 6.03 -8.28
N SER A 183 -19.00 6.23 -8.78
CA SER A 183 -18.58 7.48 -9.43
C SER A 183 -19.16 7.68 -10.83
N VAL A 184 -19.42 6.60 -11.58
CA VAL A 184 -20.03 6.65 -12.93
C VAL A 184 -21.42 7.32 -12.92
N PRO A 185 -22.41 6.89 -12.11
CA PRO A 185 -23.72 7.53 -12.06
C PRO A 185 -23.65 8.95 -11.50
N ILE A 186 -22.76 9.22 -10.55
CA ILE A 186 -22.52 10.57 -10.04
C ILE A 186 -21.98 11.49 -11.14
N MET A 187 -20.99 11.04 -11.93
CA MET A 187 -20.48 11.80 -13.09
C MET A 187 -21.55 11.97 -14.17
N ALA A 188 -22.37 10.96 -14.45
CA ALA A 188 -23.47 11.08 -15.40
C ALA A 188 -24.50 12.13 -14.95
N ILE A 189 -24.87 12.12 -13.66
CA ILE A 189 -25.75 13.15 -13.06
C ILE A 189 -25.09 14.52 -13.14
N PHE A 190 -23.79 14.66 -12.83
CA PHE A 190 -23.07 15.92 -12.98
C PHE A 190 -23.06 16.42 -14.43
N LEU A 191 -22.89 15.54 -15.43
CA LEU A 191 -22.92 15.92 -16.85
C LEU A 191 -24.32 16.36 -17.30
N ILE A 192 -25.37 15.67 -16.84
CA ILE A 192 -26.77 16.05 -17.06
C ILE A 192 -27.02 17.41 -16.42
N LEU A 193 -26.71 17.57 -15.13
CA LEU A 193 -26.86 18.84 -14.41
C LEU A 193 -26.02 19.93 -15.04
N PHE A 194 -24.82 19.68 -15.56
CA PHE A 194 -24.01 20.68 -16.26
C PHE A 194 -24.68 21.18 -17.55
N LYS A 195 -25.40 20.30 -18.27
CA LYS A 195 -26.19 20.67 -19.45
C LYS A 195 -27.46 21.46 -19.09
N PHE A 196 -28.08 21.18 -17.94
CA PHE A 196 -29.39 21.74 -17.54
C PHE A 196 -29.34 22.82 -16.44
N THR A 197 -28.21 23.04 -15.77
CA THR A 197 -28.04 24.16 -14.84
C THR A 197 -27.63 25.43 -15.60
N PRO A 198 -28.07 26.61 -15.14
CA PRO A 198 -27.70 27.90 -15.75
C PRO A 198 -26.19 28.19 -15.72
N PHE A 199 -25.40 27.37 -15.02
CA PHE A 199 -23.93 27.41 -15.05
C PHE A 199 -23.33 26.95 -16.40
N GLY A 200 -23.93 25.98 -17.09
CA GLY A 200 -23.48 25.55 -18.42
C GLY A 200 -23.59 26.67 -19.45
N GLY A 201 -24.68 27.45 -19.39
CA GLY A 201 -24.86 28.68 -20.18
C GLY A 201 -23.82 29.76 -19.84
N LYS A 202 -23.44 29.90 -18.56
CA LYS A 202 -22.43 30.87 -18.11
C LYS A 202 -21.02 30.51 -18.62
N LEU A 203 -20.64 29.22 -18.63
CA LEU A 203 -19.38 28.72 -19.17
C LEU A 203 -19.32 28.79 -20.70
N ASN A 204 -20.39 28.40 -21.40
CA ASN A 204 -20.48 28.62 -22.85
C ASN A 204 -20.42 30.10 -23.22
N ARG A 205 -20.94 30.99 -22.36
CA ARG A 205 -20.82 32.44 -22.55
C ARG A 205 -19.40 32.95 -22.28
N ILE A 206 -18.62 32.31 -21.40
CA ILE A 206 -17.19 32.60 -21.20
C ILE A 206 -16.38 32.13 -22.42
N ASN A 207 -16.63 30.92 -22.93
CA ASN A 207 -15.99 30.40 -24.15
C ASN A 207 -16.42 31.18 -25.42
N ALA A 208 -17.66 31.64 -25.49
CA ALA A 208 -18.14 32.49 -26.58
C ALA A 208 -17.61 33.93 -26.46
N LYS A 209 -17.37 34.44 -25.25
CA LYS A 209 -16.68 35.73 -25.05
C LYS A 209 -15.20 35.64 -25.43
N GLY A 210 -14.52 34.53 -25.13
CA GLY A 210 -13.15 34.27 -25.62
C GLY A 210 -13.08 34.06 -27.15
N ARG A 211 -14.12 33.47 -27.76
CA ARG A 211 -14.22 33.37 -29.23
C ARG A 211 -14.61 34.68 -29.92
N LYS A 212 -15.38 35.56 -29.27
CA LYS A 212 -15.72 36.89 -29.80
C LYS A 212 -14.60 37.94 -29.61
N SER A 213 -13.58 37.67 -28.80
CA SER A 213 -12.32 38.44 -28.82
C SER A 213 -11.31 37.90 -29.84
N GLY A 214 -11.62 36.82 -30.54
CA GLY A 214 -11.04 36.53 -31.85
C GLY A 214 -11.65 37.46 -32.88
N SER A 215 -11.44 38.77 -32.71
CA SER A 215 -11.81 39.76 -33.72
C SER A 215 -11.29 39.26 -35.06
N LYS A 216 -12.19 39.25 -36.04
CA LYS A 216 -11.86 39.42 -37.46
C LYS A 216 -10.44 39.95 -37.58
N LYS A 217 -9.53 39.10 -38.06
CA LYS A 217 -8.26 39.56 -38.58
C LYS A 217 -8.67 40.52 -39.69
N LYS A 218 -8.75 41.81 -39.36
CA LYS A 218 -8.86 42.87 -40.33
C LYS A 218 -7.54 42.73 -41.06
N GLU A 219 -7.57 42.17 -42.27
CA GLU A 219 -6.50 42.44 -43.21
C GLU A 219 -6.47 43.96 -43.32
N GLU A 220 -5.64 44.58 -42.50
CA GLU A 220 -5.13 45.91 -42.80
C GLU A 220 -4.41 45.71 -44.12
N ASN A 221 -5.10 46.05 -45.21
CA ASN A 221 -4.45 46.21 -46.48
C ASN A 221 -3.43 47.32 -46.28
N ILE A 222 -2.16 46.93 -46.13
CA ILE A 222 -1.03 47.83 -45.85
C ILE A 222 -1.02 49.00 -46.83
N GLU A 223 -1.52 48.78 -48.05
CA GLU A 223 -1.68 49.79 -49.08
C GLU A 223 -2.66 50.90 -48.69
N ASP A 224 -3.78 50.59 -48.02
CA ASP A 224 -4.77 51.59 -47.58
C ASP A 224 -4.24 52.41 -46.38
N TYR A 225 -3.43 51.79 -45.51
CA TYR A 225 -2.73 52.48 -44.44
C TYR A 225 -1.63 53.40 -45.00
N MET A 226 -0.84 52.92 -45.97
CA MET A 226 0.21 53.73 -46.61
C MET A 226 -0.36 54.88 -47.43
N ASN A 227 -1.48 54.69 -48.13
CA ASN A 227 -2.15 55.75 -48.90
C ASN A 227 -2.71 56.85 -47.99
N ASN A 228 -3.34 56.48 -46.86
CA ASN A 228 -3.81 57.47 -45.87
C ASN A 228 -2.65 58.19 -45.16
N TYR A 229 -1.55 57.48 -44.87
CA TYR A 229 -0.37 58.10 -44.27
C TYR A 229 0.33 59.07 -45.22
N ALA A 230 0.45 58.72 -46.51
CA ALA A 230 1.00 59.61 -47.53
C ALA A 230 0.15 60.89 -47.69
N ALA A 231 -1.18 60.76 -47.72
CA ALA A 231 -2.09 61.90 -47.78
C ALA A 231 -1.98 62.80 -46.53
N TYR A 232 -1.80 62.22 -45.35
CA TYR A 232 -1.59 62.98 -44.11
C TYR A 232 -0.26 63.76 -44.14
N VAL A 233 0.83 63.10 -44.54
CA VAL A 233 2.16 63.75 -44.63
C VAL A 233 2.18 64.86 -45.67
N ASP A 234 1.54 64.69 -46.84
CA ASP A 234 1.44 65.74 -47.87
C ASP A 234 0.67 66.98 -47.35
N ASN A 235 -0.41 66.78 -46.59
CA ASN A 235 -1.17 67.87 -45.98
C ASN A 235 -0.37 68.63 -44.91
N VAL A 236 0.38 67.90 -44.07
CA VAL A 236 1.26 68.50 -43.06
C VAL A 236 2.43 69.25 -43.71
N MET A 237 3.01 68.72 -44.79
CA MET A 237 4.06 69.39 -45.56
C MET A 237 3.52 70.68 -46.20
N LYS A 238 2.39 70.63 -46.93
CA LYS A 238 1.76 71.81 -47.55
C LYS A 238 1.45 72.93 -46.55
N ASN A 239 0.97 72.58 -45.36
CA ASN A 239 0.71 73.57 -44.30
C ASN A 239 1.98 74.17 -43.68
N ARG A 240 3.14 73.54 -43.83
CA ARG A 240 4.42 74.06 -43.34
C ARG A 240 5.16 74.96 -44.35
N VAL A 241 4.81 74.91 -45.63
CA VAL A 241 5.47 75.76 -46.67
C VAL A 241 4.75 77.10 -46.89
N ASN A 242 3.57 77.33 -46.30
CA ASN A 242 2.93 78.66 -46.30
C ASN A 242 3.44 79.54 -45.14
N LEU A 243 4.74 79.84 -45.13
CA LEU A 243 5.30 80.98 -44.42
C LEU A 243 5.49 82.12 -45.43
N THR A 244 4.41 82.86 -45.70
CA THR A 244 4.50 84.14 -46.42
C THR A 244 5.14 85.19 -45.52
N TYR A 245 6.31 85.66 -45.93
CA TYR A 245 6.93 86.87 -45.40
C TYR A 245 6.02 88.08 -45.69
N HIS A 246 5.56 88.77 -44.64
CA HIS A 246 5.09 90.14 -44.81
C HIS A 246 6.32 91.04 -44.90
N ALA A 247 6.57 91.61 -46.08
CA ALA A 247 7.49 92.75 -46.22
C ALA A 247 6.78 94.01 -45.72
N SER A 248 7.49 94.74 -44.86
CA SER A 248 7.22 96.11 -44.39
C SER A 248 7.20 97.13 -45.52
#